data_AF-X1PSR1-F1
#
_entry.id   AF-X1PSR1-F1
#
_cell.length_a   1.000
_cell.length_b   1.000
_cell.length_c   1.000
_cell.angle_alpha   90.00
_cell.angle_beta   90.00
_cell.angle_gamma   90.00
#
_symmetry.space_group_name_H-M   'P 1'
#
loop_
_entity.id
_entity.type
_entity.pdbx_description
1 polymer ?
#
loop_
_entity_poly.entity_id
_entity_poly.type
_entity_poly.pdbx_seq_one_letter_code
_entity_poly.pdbx_strand_id
1 'polypeptide(L)'
;PAGGVTMIKQKLIDLLTRAASEAQKSGKLPSVTLPEVTVERPQNPEHGDYASSFPLKLARATGVSPLTIAQDIARLIVPSPEIDSIAVAPPGFINFTLKSDWLTRQVDSILVAGDSYANIDLGQGSRVQLEFVSVNPTGRLHVGHGRGAILGSTLANVLAIAGYKVDKEYYINDAGSQIDAFHRSLYARYQQCLGIDAEMPSDGYLGSYMTDLAKEIIAEEGDRFLSLPGQEAVPQLGQLGLEKIIKLIRSD
;
A
#
# COMPACT_ATOMS: atom_id res chain seq x y z
N PRO A 1 6.20 4.04 -20.50
CA PRO A 1 6.49 4.59 -19.15
C PRO A 1 5.28 5.33 -18.58
N ALA A 2 4.91 5.03 -17.33
CA ALA A 2 3.71 5.51 -16.61
C ALA A 2 3.65 7.04 -16.46
N GLY A 3 4.70 7.71 -16.92
CA GLY A 3 4.99 9.10 -16.69
C GLY A 3 4.04 10.07 -17.39
N GLY A 4 3.20 9.70 -18.36
CA GLY A 4 2.43 10.70 -19.14
C GLY A 4 1.68 11.74 -18.28
N VAL A 5 0.94 11.27 -17.26
CA VAL A 5 0.12 12.12 -16.38
C VAL A 5 0.91 12.77 -15.24
N THR A 6 1.85 12.04 -14.62
CA THR A 6 2.70 12.61 -13.55
C THR A 6 3.70 13.61 -14.13
N MET A 7 4.21 13.36 -15.34
CA MET A 7 5.12 14.25 -16.07
C MET A 7 4.41 15.51 -16.54
N ILE A 8 3.15 15.47 -17.01
CA ILE A 8 2.48 16.71 -17.43
C ILE A 8 2.25 17.63 -16.23
N LYS A 9 1.82 17.11 -15.08
CA LYS A 9 1.65 17.91 -13.86
C LYS A 9 2.96 18.56 -13.44
N GLN A 10 4.06 17.80 -13.39
CA GLN A 10 5.38 18.32 -13.07
C GLN A 10 5.85 19.36 -14.11
N LYS A 11 5.63 19.10 -15.40
CA LYS A 11 5.98 20.03 -16.47
C LYS A 11 5.22 21.36 -16.37
N LEU A 12 3.93 21.33 -15.99
CA LEU A 12 3.14 22.53 -15.73
C LEU A 12 3.68 23.31 -14.52
N ILE A 13 4.08 22.62 -13.45
CA ILE A 13 4.75 23.21 -12.28
C ILE A 13 6.05 23.90 -12.72
N ASP A 14 6.88 23.25 -13.54
CA ASP A 14 8.15 23.79 -14.02
C ASP A 14 7.95 25.00 -14.95
N LEU A 15 6.89 25.00 -15.78
CA LEU A 15 6.52 26.13 -16.62
C LEU A 15 6.10 27.34 -15.78
N LEU A 16 5.23 27.14 -14.80
CA LEU A 16 4.78 28.18 -13.87
C LEU A 16 5.94 28.76 -13.05
N THR A 17 6.80 27.89 -12.53
CA THR A 17 7.97 28.29 -11.74
C THR A 17 8.92 29.16 -12.57
N ARG A 18 9.27 28.71 -13.78
CA ARG A 18 10.14 29.46 -14.70
C ARG A 18 9.53 30.81 -15.09
N ALA A 19 8.25 30.84 -15.44
CA ALA A 19 7.55 32.07 -15.81
C ALA A 19 7.51 33.08 -14.65
N ALA A 20 7.32 32.62 -13.42
CA ALA A 20 7.35 33.48 -12.24
C ALA A 20 8.75 34.00 -11.91
N SER A 21 9.78 33.17 -12.02
CA SER A 21 11.18 33.62 -11.89
C SER A 21 11.53 34.67 -12.95
N GLU A 22 11.07 34.50 -14.18
CA GLU A 22 11.28 35.48 -15.26
C GLU A 22 10.52 36.78 -15.01
N ALA A 23 9.30 36.70 -14.48
CA ALA A 23 8.52 37.87 -14.07
C ALA A 23 9.23 38.67 -12.96
N GLN A 24 9.89 38.00 -12.02
CA GLN A 24 10.71 38.66 -11.01
C GLN A 24 11.96 39.31 -11.60
N LYS A 25 12.69 38.61 -12.48
CA LYS A 25 13.90 39.14 -13.13
C LYS A 25 13.62 40.35 -14.02
N SER A 26 12.48 40.35 -14.70
CA SER A 26 12.05 41.45 -15.57
C SER A 26 11.36 42.60 -14.82
N GLY A 27 11.27 42.54 -13.48
CA GLY A 27 10.67 43.58 -12.65
C GLY A 27 9.15 43.66 -12.70
N LYS A 28 8.48 42.69 -13.35
CA LYS A 28 7.00 42.59 -13.39
C LYS A 28 6.42 42.09 -12.07
N LEU A 29 7.19 41.31 -11.31
CA LEU A 29 6.84 40.86 -9.97
C LEU A 29 7.93 41.23 -8.96
N PRO A 30 7.56 41.57 -7.70
CA PRO A 30 8.53 41.73 -6.64
C PRO A 30 9.37 40.47 -6.42
N SER A 31 10.66 40.65 -6.17
CA SER A 31 11.59 39.57 -5.86
C SER A 31 11.31 39.03 -4.45
N VAL A 32 10.56 37.93 -4.38
CA VAL A 32 10.22 37.18 -3.17
C VAL A 32 10.53 35.70 -3.36
N THR A 33 10.71 34.97 -2.27
CA THR A 33 10.75 33.50 -2.34
C THR A 33 9.45 32.97 -2.92
N LEU A 34 9.52 32.18 -3.99
CA LEU A 34 8.34 31.60 -4.61
C LEU A 34 7.73 30.55 -3.66
N PRO A 35 6.42 30.61 -3.37
CA PRO A 35 5.74 29.56 -2.63
C PRO A 35 5.65 28.29 -3.47
N GLU A 36 5.27 27.17 -2.83
CA GLU A 36 5.04 25.93 -3.54
C GLU A 36 3.96 26.09 -4.63
N VAL A 37 4.33 25.74 -5.86
CA VAL A 37 3.46 25.75 -7.02
C VAL A 37 2.59 24.49 -7.00
N THR A 38 1.28 24.68 -6.93
CA THR A 38 0.31 23.59 -6.96
C THR A 38 -0.46 23.62 -8.27
N VAL A 39 -0.60 22.44 -8.88
CA VAL A 39 -1.41 22.20 -10.08
C VAL A 39 -2.41 21.08 -9.75
N GLU A 40 -3.68 21.30 -10.03
CA GLU A 40 -4.77 20.39 -9.66
C GLU A 40 -5.76 20.25 -10.81
N ARG A 41 -6.65 19.25 -10.76
CA ARG A 41 -7.78 19.20 -11.69
C ARG A 41 -8.86 20.18 -11.19
N PRO A 42 -9.38 21.09 -12.03
CA PRO A 42 -10.43 21.99 -11.61
C PRO A 42 -11.73 21.21 -11.35
N GLN A 43 -12.58 21.72 -10.45
CA GLN A 43 -13.90 21.14 -10.18
C GLN A 43 -14.85 21.30 -11.38
N ASN A 44 -14.75 22.43 -12.09
CA ASN A 44 -15.49 22.68 -13.32
C ASN A 44 -14.62 22.29 -14.54
N PRO A 45 -15.02 21.29 -15.34
CA PRO A 45 -14.30 20.90 -16.55
C PRO A 45 -14.17 22.03 -17.60
N GLU A 46 -15.05 23.03 -17.58
CA GLU A 46 -14.92 24.20 -18.48
C GLU A 46 -13.70 25.07 -18.16
N HIS A 47 -13.08 24.87 -17.00
CA HIS A 47 -11.84 25.54 -16.60
C HIS A 47 -10.58 24.77 -17.04
N GLY A 48 -10.69 23.91 -18.05
CA GLY A 48 -9.59 23.14 -18.61
C GLY A 48 -9.28 21.85 -17.83
N ASP A 49 -8.18 21.21 -18.22
CA ASP A 49 -7.75 19.92 -17.64
C ASP A 49 -7.01 20.09 -16.31
N TYR A 50 -6.28 21.20 -16.18
CA TYR A 50 -5.49 21.54 -15.00
C TYR A 50 -5.62 23.02 -14.64
N ALA A 51 -5.57 23.32 -13.36
CA ALA A 51 -5.61 24.68 -12.84
C ALA A 51 -4.52 24.88 -11.78
N SER A 52 -4.01 26.11 -11.69
CA SER A 52 -3.09 26.52 -10.64
C SER A 52 -3.61 27.73 -9.88
N SER A 53 -3.64 27.62 -8.56
CA SER A 53 -3.88 28.72 -7.61
C SER A 53 -2.61 29.46 -7.22
N PHE A 54 -1.48 29.16 -7.85
CA PHE A 54 -0.18 29.73 -7.52
C PHE A 54 -0.15 31.27 -7.49
N PRO A 55 -0.79 32.01 -8.41
CA PRO A 55 -0.84 33.47 -8.33
C PRO A 55 -1.51 34.01 -7.06
N LEU A 56 -2.50 33.31 -6.51
CA LEU A 56 -3.18 33.67 -5.25
C LEU A 56 -2.25 33.54 -4.05
N LYS A 57 -1.40 32.52 -4.04
CA LYS A 57 -0.37 32.36 -3.00
C LYS A 57 0.68 33.47 -3.11
N LEU A 58 1.12 33.77 -4.32
CA LEU A 58 2.14 34.78 -4.57
C LEU A 58 1.63 36.20 -4.25
N ALA A 59 0.35 36.49 -4.46
CA ALA A 59 -0.27 37.75 -4.09
C ALA A 59 -0.12 38.07 -2.59
N ARG A 60 -0.25 37.06 -1.72
CA ARG A 60 -0.05 37.22 -0.28
C ARG A 60 1.37 37.62 0.09
N ALA A 61 2.36 37.16 -0.68
CA ALA A 61 3.77 37.46 -0.45
C ALA A 61 4.21 38.79 -1.09
N THR A 62 3.57 39.20 -2.19
CA THR A 62 4.00 40.35 -3.01
C THR A 62 3.14 41.61 -2.82
N GLY A 63 1.93 41.47 -2.30
CA GLY A 63 0.93 42.55 -2.24
C GLY A 63 0.33 42.94 -3.60
N VAL A 64 0.68 42.22 -4.68
CA VAL A 64 0.17 42.45 -6.04
C VAL A 64 -1.15 41.69 -6.24
N SER A 65 -2.07 42.26 -7.03
CA SER A 65 -3.34 41.61 -7.38
C SER A 65 -3.11 40.21 -7.98
N PRO A 66 -3.76 39.14 -7.48
CA PRO A 66 -3.58 37.80 -8.02
C PRO A 66 -3.90 37.69 -9.50
N LEU A 67 -4.86 38.47 -10.00
CA LEU A 67 -5.22 38.49 -11.41
C LEU A 67 -4.10 39.07 -12.28
N THR A 68 -3.46 40.15 -11.82
CA THR A 68 -2.29 40.74 -12.50
C THR A 68 -1.13 39.76 -12.52
N ILE A 69 -0.85 39.12 -11.38
CA ILE A 69 0.18 38.07 -11.29
C ILE A 69 -0.12 36.93 -12.28
N ALA A 70 -1.36 36.45 -12.32
CA ALA A 70 -1.76 35.37 -13.23
C ALA A 70 -1.55 35.75 -14.70
N GLN A 71 -1.90 36.98 -15.09
CA GLN A 71 -1.69 37.50 -16.45
C GLN A 71 -0.22 37.64 -16.81
N ASP A 72 0.62 38.12 -15.89
CA ASP A 72 2.05 38.29 -16.12
C ASP A 72 2.76 36.94 -16.24
N ILE A 73 2.42 35.99 -15.36
CA ILE A 73 2.92 34.62 -15.45
C ILE A 73 2.46 33.96 -16.75
N ALA A 74 1.16 33.98 -17.05
CA ALA A 74 0.62 33.32 -18.25
C ALA A 74 1.26 33.83 -19.55
N ARG A 75 1.56 35.14 -19.64
CA ARG A 75 2.24 35.75 -20.79
C ARG A 75 3.72 35.32 -20.94
N LEU A 76 4.34 34.86 -19.87
CA LEU A 76 5.74 34.41 -19.85
C LEU A 76 5.88 32.87 -19.95
N ILE A 77 4.76 32.13 -19.94
CA ILE A 77 4.79 30.69 -20.19
C ILE A 77 5.12 30.46 -21.66
N VAL A 78 6.21 29.74 -21.89
CA VAL A 78 6.63 29.34 -23.24
C VAL A 78 5.62 28.31 -23.78
N PRO A 79 5.15 28.43 -25.04
CA PRO A 79 4.28 27.45 -25.66
C PRO A 79 4.87 26.03 -25.57
N SER A 80 4.04 25.07 -25.19
CA SER A 80 4.42 23.66 -25.06
C SER A 80 3.60 22.81 -26.02
N PRO A 81 4.17 21.78 -26.67
CA PRO A 81 3.45 20.95 -27.63
C PRO A 81 2.15 20.33 -27.10
N GLU A 82 2.09 20.05 -25.80
CA GLU A 82 0.99 19.38 -25.11
C GLU A 82 -0.15 20.31 -24.70
N ILE A 83 0.10 21.62 -24.65
CA ILE A 83 -0.86 22.62 -24.17
C ILE A 83 -1.58 23.22 -25.36
N ASP A 84 -2.90 23.14 -25.35
CA ASP A 84 -3.78 23.77 -26.33
C ASP A 84 -3.96 25.25 -26.02
N SER A 85 -4.37 25.54 -24.80
CA SER A 85 -4.64 26.91 -24.35
C SER A 85 -4.34 27.12 -22.88
N ILE A 86 -4.02 28.37 -22.54
CA ILE A 86 -3.82 28.85 -21.18
C ILE A 86 -4.78 30.01 -20.96
N ALA A 87 -5.66 29.90 -19.97
CA ALA A 87 -6.64 30.91 -19.64
C ALA A 87 -6.45 31.42 -18.21
N VAL A 88 -6.54 32.73 -18.02
CA VAL A 88 -6.56 33.33 -16.69
C VAL A 88 -8.01 33.54 -16.27
N ALA A 89 -8.38 33.03 -15.10
CA ALA A 89 -9.73 33.15 -14.55
C ALA A 89 -9.71 33.88 -13.21
N PRO A 90 -10.73 34.72 -12.90
CA PRO A 90 -10.90 35.28 -11.56
C PRO A 90 -11.00 34.19 -10.48
N PRO A 91 -10.52 34.43 -9.26
CA PRO A 91 -9.80 35.62 -8.78
C PRO A 91 -8.31 35.69 -9.14
N GLY A 92 -7.76 34.72 -9.88
CA GLY A 92 -6.32 34.65 -10.22
C GLY A 92 -5.83 33.23 -10.47
N PHE A 93 -6.67 32.37 -11.05
CA PHE A 93 -6.30 31.02 -11.47
C PHE A 93 -5.66 31.07 -12.85
N ILE A 94 -4.69 30.18 -13.08
CA ILE A 94 -4.18 29.86 -14.42
C ILE A 94 -4.67 28.46 -14.78
N ASN A 95 -5.51 28.39 -15.80
CA ASN A 95 -6.13 27.18 -16.32
C ASN A 95 -5.39 26.73 -17.57
N PHE A 96 -5.21 25.43 -17.72
CA PHE A 96 -4.52 24.77 -18.83
C PHE A 96 -5.45 23.76 -19.47
N THR A 97 -5.62 23.88 -20.78
CA THR A 97 -6.27 22.85 -21.60
C THR A 97 -5.20 22.14 -22.40
N LEU A 98 -5.24 20.81 -22.39
CA LEU A 98 -4.32 19.96 -23.13
C LEU A 98 -4.84 19.72 -24.55
N LYS A 99 -3.92 19.53 -25.49
CA LYS A 99 -4.32 19.20 -26.86
C LYS A 99 -4.90 17.79 -26.94
N SER A 100 -6.03 17.69 -27.62
CA SER A 100 -6.72 16.40 -27.83
C SER A 100 -5.87 15.40 -28.62
N ASP A 101 -5.09 15.86 -29.60
CA ASP A 101 -4.19 15.00 -30.37
C ASP A 101 -3.05 14.45 -29.50
N TRP A 102 -2.49 15.26 -28.62
CA TRP A 102 -1.47 14.84 -27.67
C TRP A 102 -2.02 13.80 -26.68
N LEU A 103 -3.21 14.04 -26.12
CA LEU A 103 -3.90 13.10 -25.23
C LEU A 103 -4.15 11.75 -25.91
N THR A 104 -4.64 11.78 -27.15
CA THR A 104 -4.92 10.55 -27.91
C THR A 104 -3.65 9.73 -28.14
N ARG A 105 -2.52 10.37 -28.46
CA ARG A 105 -1.22 9.68 -28.62
C ARG A 105 -0.70 9.04 -27.33
N GLN A 106 -1.20 9.43 -26.15
CA GLN A 106 -0.84 8.74 -24.91
C GLN A 106 -1.40 7.31 -24.88
N VAL A 107 -2.53 7.05 -25.56
CA VAL A 107 -3.10 5.69 -25.68
C VAL A 107 -2.12 4.77 -26.41
N ASP A 108 -1.55 5.22 -27.53
CA ASP A 108 -0.54 4.44 -28.25
C ASP A 108 0.68 4.15 -27.38
N SER A 109 1.11 5.13 -26.59
CA SER A 109 2.23 4.97 -25.64
C SER A 109 1.92 3.97 -24.52
N ILE A 110 0.67 3.90 -24.07
CA ILE A 110 0.17 2.90 -23.10
C ILE A 110 0.18 1.52 -23.75
N LEU A 111 -0.38 1.38 -24.94
CA LEU A 111 -0.47 0.11 -25.67
C LEU A 111 0.91 -0.45 -26.00
N VAL A 112 1.86 0.40 -26.41
CA VAL A 112 3.25 0.01 -26.67
C VAL A 112 3.96 -0.44 -25.38
N ALA A 113 3.68 0.20 -24.25
CA ALA A 113 4.29 -0.18 -22.97
C ALA A 113 3.67 -1.44 -22.35
N GLY A 114 2.42 -1.77 -22.66
CA GLY A 114 1.71 -2.95 -22.16
C GLY A 114 1.68 -3.02 -20.63
N ASP A 115 1.96 -4.21 -20.09
CA ASP A 115 1.97 -4.45 -18.63
C ASP A 115 3.02 -3.62 -17.87
N SER A 116 4.06 -3.16 -18.57
CA SER A 116 5.09 -2.30 -17.99
C SER A 116 4.68 -0.82 -17.93
N TYR A 117 3.51 -0.46 -18.48
CA TYR A 117 3.09 0.94 -18.52
C TYR A 117 3.16 1.58 -17.15
N ALA A 118 2.68 0.93 -16.09
CA ALA A 118 2.63 1.51 -14.75
C ALA A 118 3.96 1.41 -13.96
N ASN A 119 4.99 0.77 -14.51
CA ASN A 119 6.25 0.59 -13.80
C ASN A 119 6.96 1.95 -13.64
N ILE A 120 7.39 2.23 -12.41
CA ILE A 120 8.20 3.40 -12.07
C ILE A 120 9.42 2.92 -11.28
N ASP A 121 10.55 3.62 -11.40
CA ASP A 121 11.76 3.28 -10.64
C ASP A 121 11.98 4.28 -9.51
N LEU A 122 11.02 4.35 -8.59
CA LEU A 122 11.10 5.21 -7.41
C LEU A 122 12.02 4.59 -6.35
N GLY A 123 11.95 3.27 -6.20
CA GLY A 123 12.71 2.52 -5.21
C GLY A 123 14.19 2.39 -5.53
N GLN A 124 14.59 2.50 -6.80
CA GLN A 124 15.99 2.41 -7.24
C GLN A 124 16.69 1.14 -6.71
N GLY A 125 15.95 0.03 -6.62
CA GLY A 125 16.44 -1.25 -6.10
C GLY A 125 16.59 -1.33 -4.58
N SER A 126 16.12 -0.32 -3.83
CA SER A 126 16.07 -0.34 -2.37
C SER A 126 15.26 -1.52 -1.84
N ARG A 127 15.72 -2.11 -0.74
CA ARG A 127 15.07 -3.28 -0.13
C ARG A 127 14.00 -2.85 0.86
N VAL A 128 12.87 -3.56 0.85
CA VAL A 128 11.78 -3.40 1.82
C VAL A 128 11.34 -4.78 2.27
N GLN A 129 11.26 -4.97 3.58
CA GLN A 129 10.67 -6.16 4.20
C GLN A 129 9.22 -5.81 4.60
N LEU A 130 8.28 -6.63 4.14
CA LEU A 130 6.86 -6.51 4.46
C LEU A 130 6.41 -7.75 5.22
N GLU A 131 6.17 -7.57 6.51
CA GLU A 131 5.54 -8.58 7.36
C GLU A 131 4.01 -8.38 7.36
N PHE A 132 3.25 -9.45 7.11
CA PHE A 132 1.79 -9.40 7.17
C PHE A 132 1.16 -10.77 7.48
N VAL A 133 -0.09 -10.74 7.94
CA VAL A 133 -0.85 -11.87 8.52
C VAL A 133 -0.36 -12.26 9.91
N SER A 134 0.88 -12.73 10.06
CA SER A 134 1.56 -13.06 11.33
C SER A 134 0.64 -13.58 12.44
N VAL A 135 -0.09 -14.67 12.16
CA VAL A 135 -1.00 -15.25 13.15
C VAL A 135 -0.32 -16.36 13.92
N ASN A 136 -0.71 -16.48 15.18
CA ASN A 136 -0.28 -17.60 16.01
C ASN A 136 -0.76 -18.92 15.38
N PRO A 137 0.09 -19.96 15.34
CA PRO A 137 -0.20 -21.24 14.71
C PRO A 137 -1.10 -22.12 15.59
N THR A 138 -2.07 -21.51 16.26
CA THR A 138 -2.94 -22.18 17.23
C THR A 138 -4.31 -22.48 16.66
N GLY A 139 -4.57 -22.20 15.37
CA GLY A 139 -5.84 -22.45 14.70
C GLY A 139 -5.78 -22.20 13.19
N ARG A 140 -6.87 -22.54 12.49
CA ARG A 140 -6.99 -22.33 11.04
C ARG A 140 -7.10 -20.83 10.69
N LEU A 141 -6.58 -20.44 9.53
CA LEU A 141 -6.79 -19.10 8.99
C LEU A 141 -8.28 -18.86 8.74
N HIS A 142 -8.81 -17.71 9.17
CA HIS A 142 -10.19 -17.30 8.92
C HIS A 142 -10.25 -15.95 8.18
N VAL A 143 -11.45 -15.56 7.72
CA VAL A 143 -11.68 -14.33 6.92
C VAL A 143 -11.06 -13.06 7.54
N GLY A 144 -11.01 -12.95 8.88
CA GLY A 144 -10.32 -11.85 9.56
C GLY A 144 -8.83 -11.69 9.20
N HIS A 145 -8.13 -12.78 8.92
CA HIS A 145 -6.74 -12.80 8.45
C HIS A 145 -6.63 -12.46 6.96
N GLY A 146 -7.68 -12.73 6.19
CA GLY A 146 -7.75 -12.43 4.76
C GLY A 146 -7.57 -10.94 4.47
N ARG A 147 -8.08 -10.05 5.33
CA ARG A 147 -7.85 -8.60 5.17
C ARG A 147 -6.36 -8.25 5.24
N GLY A 148 -5.64 -8.80 6.23
CA GLY A 148 -4.19 -8.59 6.37
C GLY A 148 -3.41 -9.13 5.18
N ALA A 149 -3.79 -10.33 4.71
CA ALA A 149 -3.21 -10.96 3.52
C ALA A 149 -3.38 -10.10 2.26
N ILE A 150 -4.59 -9.60 2.01
CA ILE A 150 -4.90 -8.77 0.83
C ILE A 150 -4.14 -7.46 0.86
N LEU A 151 -4.14 -6.76 2.00
CA LEU A 151 -3.45 -5.47 2.13
C LEU A 151 -1.93 -5.62 1.96
N GLY A 152 -1.33 -6.60 2.64
CA GLY A 152 0.11 -6.86 2.55
C GLY A 152 0.54 -7.28 1.15
N SER A 153 -0.21 -8.20 0.53
CA SER A 153 0.05 -8.65 -0.85
C SER A 153 -0.07 -7.51 -1.87
N THR A 154 -1.12 -6.69 -1.74
CA THR A 154 -1.34 -5.53 -2.63
C THR A 154 -0.21 -4.52 -2.50
N LEU A 155 0.17 -4.16 -1.27
CA LEU A 155 1.27 -3.22 -1.02
C LEU A 155 2.59 -3.75 -1.57
N ALA A 156 2.89 -5.04 -1.37
CA ALA A 156 4.10 -5.66 -1.89
C ALA A 156 4.16 -5.60 -3.42
N ASN A 157 3.04 -5.85 -4.10
CA ASN A 157 2.98 -5.78 -5.56
C ASN A 157 3.16 -4.33 -6.07
N VAL A 158 2.55 -3.34 -5.40
CA VAL A 158 2.72 -1.92 -5.74
C VAL A 158 4.18 -1.48 -5.56
N LEU A 159 4.83 -1.86 -4.45
CA LEU A 159 6.23 -1.53 -4.20
C LEU A 159 7.16 -2.21 -5.23
N ALA A 160 6.90 -3.45 -5.62
CA ALA A 160 7.67 -4.13 -6.65
C ALA A 160 7.58 -3.39 -8.01
N ILE A 161 6.37 -2.99 -8.41
CA ILE A 161 6.13 -2.18 -9.62
C ILE A 161 6.81 -0.80 -9.52
N ALA A 162 6.97 -0.28 -8.30
CA ALA A 162 7.67 0.97 -8.01
C ALA A 162 9.20 0.85 -7.89
N GLY A 163 9.79 -0.31 -8.23
CA GLY A 163 11.23 -0.51 -8.31
C GLY A 163 11.91 -0.92 -7.00
N TYR A 164 11.15 -1.33 -5.99
CA TYR A 164 11.69 -1.86 -4.74
C TYR A 164 11.95 -3.37 -4.83
N LYS A 165 12.95 -3.85 -4.09
CA LYS A 165 13.17 -5.28 -3.83
C LYS A 165 12.39 -5.67 -2.58
N VAL A 166 11.27 -6.35 -2.77
CA VAL A 166 10.34 -6.65 -1.68
C VAL A 166 10.54 -8.07 -1.15
N ASP A 167 10.93 -8.18 0.11
CA ASP A 167 10.93 -9.42 0.88
C ASP A 167 9.60 -9.51 1.64
N LYS A 168 8.84 -10.60 1.46
CA LYS A 168 7.56 -10.82 2.14
C LYS A 168 7.78 -11.79 3.29
N GLU A 169 7.33 -11.45 4.48
CA GLU A 169 7.50 -12.28 5.66
C GLU A 169 6.18 -12.58 6.38
N TYR A 170 6.17 -13.75 6.98
CA TYR A 170 5.11 -14.24 7.85
C TYR A 170 5.78 -14.64 9.16
N TYR A 171 5.50 -13.91 10.24
CA TYR A 171 6.02 -14.27 11.55
C TYR A 171 5.14 -15.35 12.19
N ILE A 172 5.76 -16.48 12.53
CA ILE A 172 5.13 -17.55 13.30
C ILE A 172 5.60 -17.42 14.74
N ASN A 173 4.69 -17.13 15.66
CA ASN A 173 5.00 -17.20 17.08
C ASN A 173 4.72 -18.61 17.62
N ASP A 174 5.75 -19.42 17.72
CA ASP A 174 5.72 -20.82 18.19
C ASP A 174 6.11 -20.98 19.66
N ALA A 175 6.15 -19.89 20.42
CA ALA A 175 6.47 -19.91 21.85
C ALA A 175 5.50 -19.07 22.72
N GLY A 176 5.50 -19.40 24.02
CA GLY A 176 4.79 -18.63 25.06
C GLY A 176 3.44 -19.21 25.48
N SER A 177 2.73 -18.46 26.32
CA SER A 177 1.53 -18.95 27.02
C SER A 177 0.39 -19.43 26.11
N GLN A 178 0.28 -18.87 24.90
CA GLN A 178 -0.71 -19.31 23.91
C GLN A 178 -0.39 -20.71 23.36
N ILE A 179 0.88 -21.02 23.16
CA ILE A 179 1.33 -22.34 22.72
C ILE A 179 1.16 -23.35 23.85
N ASP A 180 1.44 -22.96 25.09
CA ASP A 180 1.19 -23.81 26.26
C ASP A 180 -0.31 -24.13 26.43
N ALA A 181 -1.17 -23.13 26.22
CA ALA A 181 -2.63 -23.32 26.22
C ALA A 181 -3.09 -24.23 25.08
N PHE A 182 -2.49 -24.10 23.88
CA PHE A 182 -2.74 -24.99 22.75
C PHE A 182 -2.34 -26.44 23.07
N HIS A 183 -1.13 -26.68 23.60
CA HIS A 183 -0.66 -28.02 23.97
C HIS A 183 -1.58 -28.69 24.99
N ARG A 184 -1.94 -27.99 26.07
CA ARG A 184 -2.87 -28.50 27.09
C ARG A 184 -4.24 -28.81 26.52
N SER A 185 -4.74 -27.95 25.63
CA SER A 185 -6.04 -28.14 24.97
C SER A 185 -6.04 -29.34 24.04
N LEU A 186 -4.95 -29.54 23.28
CA LEU A 186 -4.81 -30.67 22.37
C LEU A 186 -4.72 -31.98 23.15
N TYR A 187 -3.99 -32.01 24.25
CA TYR A 187 -3.89 -33.19 25.12
C TYR A 187 -5.25 -33.56 25.73
N ALA A 188 -6.01 -32.58 26.23
CA ALA A 188 -7.37 -32.82 26.75
C ALA A 188 -8.30 -33.38 25.66
N ARG A 189 -8.25 -32.84 24.43
CA ARG A 189 -9.03 -33.39 23.30
C ARG A 189 -8.59 -34.78 22.87
N TYR A 190 -7.30 -35.07 22.94
CA TYR A 190 -6.75 -36.39 22.67
C TYR A 190 -7.26 -37.44 23.67
N GLN A 191 -7.22 -37.12 24.96
CA GLN A 191 -7.80 -37.97 26.02
C GLN A 191 -9.30 -38.21 25.79
N GLN A 192 -10.07 -37.16 25.53
CA GLN A 192 -11.50 -37.25 25.25
C GLN A 192 -11.81 -38.13 24.02
N CYS A 193 -11.03 -38.01 22.94
CA CYS A 193 -11.19 -38.82 21.73
C CYS A 193 -10.90 -40.31 21.96
N LEU A 194 -10.08 -40.64 22.97
CA LEU A 194 -9.80 -42.01 23.41
C LEU A 194 -10.75 -42.49 24.51
N GLY A 195 -11.80 -41.72 24.83
CA GLY A 195 -12.82 -42.09 25.82
C GLY A 195 -12.45 -41.81 27.27
N ILE A 196 -11.40 -41.03 27.52
CA ILE A 196 -11.00 -40.60 28.87
C ILE A 196 -11.65 -39.26 29.17
N ASP A 197 -12.33 -39.18 30.32
CA ASP A 197 -12.86 -37.91 30.80
C ASP A 197 -11.70 -36.97 31.19
N ALA A 198 -11.66 -35.79 30.58
CA ALA A 198 -10.62 -34.80 30.76
C ALA A 198 -11.21 -33.40 30.68
N GLU A 199 -10.87 -32.56 31.66
CA GLU A 199 -11.35 -31.18 31.70
C GLU A 199 -10.58 -30.30 30.70
N MET A 200 -11.31 -29.45 29.97
CA MET A 200 -10.67 -28.48 29.07
C MET A 200 -10.06 -27.32 29.88
N PRO A 201 -8.85 -26.84 29.54
CA PRO A 201 -8.30 -25.66 30.16
C PRO A 201 -9.23 -24.44 30.01
N SER A 202 -9.32 -23.61 31.05
CA SER A 202 -10.17 -22.40 31.04
C SER A 202 -9.69 -21.36 30.02
N ASP A 203 -8.39 -21.33 29.74
CA ASP A 203 -7.74 -20.53 28.69
C ASP A 203 -7.52 -21.33 27.39
N GLY A 204 -8.18 -22.48 27.28
CA GLY A 204 -7.94 -23.44 26.22
C GLY A 204 -8.64 -23.13 24.90
N TYR A 205 -8.15 -23.79 23.84
CA TYR A 205 -8.72 -23.73 22.51
C TYR A 205 -9.85 -24.76 22.37
N LEU A 206 -11.06 -24.28 22.11
CA LEU A 206 -12.28 -25.11 22.10
C LEU A 206 -12.79 -25.48 20.70
N GLY A 207 -12.16 -24.94 19.63
CA GLY A 207 -12.63 -25.13 18.26
C GLY A 207 -12.61 -26.60 17.81
N SER A 208 -13.49 -26.95 16.88
CA SER A 208 -13.63 -28.32 16.36
C SER A 208 -12.33 -28.86 15.74
N TYR A 209 -11.51 -27.99 15.16
CA TYR A 209 -10.20 -28.35 14.60
C TYR A 209 -9.26 -29.00 15.63
N MET A 210 -9.39 -28.72 16.92
CA MET A 210 -8.60 -29.38 17.98
C MET A 210 -8.99 -30.85 18.11
N THR A 211 -10.27 -31.18 17.90
CA THR A 211 -10.76 -32.55 17.90
C THR A 211 -10.31 -33.28 16.64
N ASP A 212 -10.35 -32.60 15.49
CA ASP A 212 -9.87 -33.17 14.22
C ASP A 212 -8.37 -33.46 14.28
N LEU A 213 -7.58 -32.53 14.82
CA LEU A 213 -6.13 -32.70 15.01
C LEU A 213 -5.80 -33.83 15.98
N ALA A 214 -6.55 -33.95 17.09
CA ALA A 214 -6.40 -35.07 18.02
C ALA A 214 -6.65 -36.41 17.34
N LYS A 215 -7.71 -36.54 16.53
CA LYS A 215 -8.01 -37.75 15.77
C LYS A 215 -6.94 -38.10 14.74
N GLU A 216 -6.39 -37.09 14.07
CA GLU A 216 -5.28 -37.27 13.13
C GLU A 216 -4.04 -37.84 13.84
N ILE A 217 -3.69 -37.28 15.00
CA ILE A 217 -2.57 -37.78 15.81
C ILE A 217 -2.86 -39.20 16.32
N ILE A 218 -4.08 -39.53 16.75
CA ILE A 218 -4.46 -40.89 17.17
C ILE A 218 -4.29 -41.89 16.02
N ALA A 219 -4.64 -41.49 14.79
CA ALA A 219 -4.49 -42.37 13.62
C ALA A 219 -3.03 -42.72 13.31
N GLU A 220 -2.08 -41.84 13.66
CA GLU A 220 -0.65 -42.02 13.40
C GLU A 220 0.09 -42.63 14.59
N GLU A 221 -0.23 -42.18 15.80
CA GLU A 221 0.55 -42.45 17.03
C GLU A 221 -0.21 -43.35 18.03
N GLY A 222 -1.46 -43.71 17.73
CA GLY A 222 -2.31 -44.49 18.63
C GLY A 222 -2.57 -43.77 19.96
N ASP A 223 -2.53 -44.51 21.06
CA ASP A 223 -2.72 -44.04 22.44
C ASP A 223 -1.39 -43.78 23.19
N ARG A 224 -0.25 -43.77 22.47
CA ARG A 224 1.11 -43.70 23.04
C ARG A 224 1.28 -42.62 24.10
N PHE A 225 0.71 -41.44 23.88
CA PHE A 225 0.89 -40.30 24.79
C PHE A 225 0.15 -40.46 26.12
N LEU A 226 -0.81 -41.39 26.24
CA LEU A 226 -1.47 -41.70 27.52
C LEU A 226 -0.54 -42.44 28.51
N SER A 227 0.48 -43.12 28.00
CA SER A 227 1.44 -43.88 28.82
C SER A 227 2.53 -43.02 29.45
N LEU A 228 2.63 -41.76 29.03
CA LEU A 228 3.67 -40.82 29.47
C LEU A 228 3.18 -39.97 30.66
N PRO A 229 4.09 -39.51 31.55
CA PRO A 229 3.76 -38.48 32.53
C PRO A 229 3.26 -37.21 31.83
N GLY A 230 2.26 -36.53 32.39
CA GLY A 230 1.66 -35.35 31.75
C GLY A 230 2.65 -34.23 31.40
N GLN A 231 3.73 -34.07 32.20
CA GLN A 231 4.81 -33.11 31.93
C GLN A 231 5.60 -33.44 30.66
N GLU A 232 5.60 -34.69 30.22
CA GLU A 232 6.25 -35.15 28.98
C GLU A 232 5.23 -35.29 27.84
N ALA A 233 4.03 -35.80 28.13
CA ALA A 233 2.98 -36.04 27.14
C ALA A 233 2.51 -34.75 26.47
N VAL A 234 2.21 -33.72 27.26
CA VAL A 234 1.64 -32.45 26.79
C VAL A 234 2.56 -31.73 25.79
N PRO A 235 3.85 -31.47 26.08
CA PRO A 235 4.72 -30.79 25.12
C PRO A 235 5.03 -31.64 23.88
N GLN A 236 5.17 -32.97 23.99
CA GLN A 236 5.47 -33.82 22.83
C GLN A 236 4.29 -33.90 21.85
N LEU A 237 3.08 -34.17 22.36
CA LEU A 237 1.86 -34.19 21.56
C LEU A 237 1.52 -32.80 21.01
N GLY A 238 1.75 -31.78 21.82
CA GLY A 238 1.63 -30.38 21.44
C GLY A 238 2.51 -29.98 20.25
N GLN A 239 3.80 -30.31 20.31
CA GLN A 239 4.78 -30.06 19.25
C GLN A 239 4.37 -30.75 17.94
N LEU A 240 3.91 -32.00 18.00
CA LEU A 240 3.43 -32.72 16.83
C LEU A 240 2.20 -32.04 16.21
N GLY A 241 1.26 -31.58 17.05
CA GLY A 241 0.10 -30.82 16.59
C GLY A 241 0.48 -29.48 15.95
N LEU A 242 1.45 -28.79 16.54
CA LEU A 242 1.96 -27.51 16.03
C LEU A 242 2.63 -27.68 14.66
N GLU A 243 3.46 -28.71 14.49
CA GLU A 243 4.11 -29.03 13.21
C GLU A 243 3.09 -29.29 12.11
N LYS A 244 2.01 -30.01 12.41
CA LYS A 244 0.90 -30.24 11.48
C LYS A 244 0.19 -28.94 11.09
N ILE A 245 -0.09 -28.05 12.03
CA ILE A 245 -0.72 -26.74 11.74
C ILE A 245 0.20 -25.87 10.89
N ILE A 246 1.49 -25.77 11.22
CA ILE A 246 2.45 -24.99 10.45
C ILE A 246 2.57 -25.52 9.02
N LYS A 247 2.56 -26.84 8.84
CA LYS A 247 2.58 -27.47 7.52
C LYS A 247 1.37 -27.08 6.69
N LEU A 248 0.17 -27.05 7.29
CA LEU A 248 -1.06 -26.60 6.64
C LEU A 248 -0.97 -25.12 6.23
N ILE A 249 -0.51 -24.25 7.13
CA ILE A 249 -0.34 -22.81 6.85
C ILE A 249 0.65 -22.57 5.70
N ARG A 250 1.67 -23.41 5.55
CA ARG A 250 2.65 -23.31 4.44
C ARG A 250 2.14 -23.85 3.11
N SER A 251 1.16 -24.74 3.11
CA SER A 251 0.59 -25.32 1.89
C SER A 251 -0.56 -24.49 1.30
N ASP A 252 -1.18 -23.63 2.12
CA ASP A 252 -2.20 -22.65 1.73
C ASP A 252 -1.57 -21.38 1.13
#